data_AF-G1LSZ6-F1
#
_entry.id   AF-G1LSZ6-F1
#
_cell.length_a   1.000
_cell.length_b   1.000
_cell.length_c   1.000
_cell.angle_alpha   90.00
_cell.angle_beta   90.00
_cell.angle_gamma   90.00
#
_symmetry.space_group_name_H-M   'P 1'
#
loop_
_entity.id
_entity.type
_entity.pdbx_description
1 polymer ?
#
loop_
_entity_poly.entity_id
_entity_poly.type
_entity_poly.pdbx_seq_one_letter_code
_entity_poly.pdbx_strand_id
1 'polypeptide(L)'
;MGLSRPGLWLKRLWVFLQVAMHVAVGKVFLILFPERVKQQVLAMNQKNPHFSYDNWLPTFYGMQYFWFVLKVRWQRLEDRTEPGGLAPNCPVVQLSGQRCNIWDFMQGNRPLVLNFGSCTPSFLFKFDQFKRLVEDFCSTADFLIIYIEEAHASDGWAFKNNVNIRTHRNLQDRLQAARLLLDRTPRCPVVVDTMENESNWRYAALPERLYVLREGRILYKGKSGPWNYHPEEVRAVLEKLHS
;
A
#
# COMPACT_ATOMS: atom_id res chain seq x y z
N MET A 1 5.22 23.69 3.83
CA MET A 1 6.29 24.27 2.98
C MET A 1 7.21 23.15 2.50
N GLY A 2 7.40 23.01 1.18
CA GLY A 2 8.26 21.96 0.62
C GLY A 2 9.74 22.22 0.88
N LEU A 3 10.51 21.17 1.15
CA LEU A 3 11.97 21.25 1.34
C LEU A 3 12.66 21.81 0.08
N SER A 4 13.72 22.60 0.26
CA SER A 4 14.60 23.01 -0.83
C SER A 4 15.22 21.78 -1.51
N ARG A 5 15.45 21.85 -2.82
CA ARG A 5 16.02 20.72 -3.60
C ARG A 5 17.29 20.13 -2.96
N PRO A 6 18.29 20.92 -2.49
CA PRO A 6 19.48 20.36 -1.83
C PRO A 6 19.18 19.64 -0.51
N GLY A 7 18.24 20.18 0.29
CA GLY A 7 17.83 19.57 1.55
C GLY A 7 17.13 18.23 1.36
N LEU A 8 16.34 18.08 0.29
CA LEU A 8 15.72 16.80 -0.06
C LEU A 8 16.77 15.75 -0.46
N TRP A 9 17.79 16.13 -1.24
CA TRP A 9 18.89 15.24 -1.62
C TRP A 9 19.67 14.73 -0.41
N LEU A 10 20.01 15.61 0.54
CA LEU A 10 20.69 15.21 1.79
C LEU A 10 19.84 14.23 2.60
N LYS A 11 18.53 14.48 2.72
CA LYS A 11 17.62 13.56 3.42
C LYS A 11 17.47 12.23 2.69
N ARG A 12 17.40 12.22 1.36
CA ARG A 12 17.37 10.98 0.57
C ARG A 12 18.65 10.17 0.76
N LEU A 13 19.82 10.82 0.75
CA LEU A 13 21.11 10.17 1.01
C LEU A 13 21.17 9.62 2.44
N TRP A 14 20.69 10.36 3.43
CA TRP A 14 20.61 9.89 4.80
C TRP A 14 19.73 8.63 4.92
N VAL A 15 18.54 8.64 4.31
CA VAL A 15 17.66 7.46 4.27
C VAL A 15 18.35 6.28 3.57
N PHE A 16 19.09 6.52 2.49
CA PHE A 16 19.88 5.50 1.80
C PHE A 16 20.88 4.82 2.75
N LEU A 17 21.67 5.62 3.48
CA LEU A 17 22.64 5.10 4.46
C LEU A 17 21.97 4.30 5.57
N GLN A 18 20.82 4.77 6.07
CA GLN A 18 20.05 4.05 7.07
C GLN A 18 19.54 2.69 6.57
N VAL A 19 19.03 2.62 5.34
CA VAL A 19 18.57 1.36 4.75
C VAL A 19 19.75 0.42 4.49
N ALA A 20 20.89 0.95 4.01
CA ALA A 20 22.09 0.16 3.76
C ALA A 20 22.63 -0.47 5.05
N MET A 21 22.72 0.33 6.12
CA MET A 21 23.10 -0.16 7.45
C MET A 21 22.11 -1.20 7.98
N HIS A 22 20.80 -0.96 7.86
CA HIS A 22 19.77 -1.91 8.29
C HIS A 22 19.89 -3.25 7.56
N VAL A 23 20.12 -3.22 6.25
CA VAL A 23 20.30 -4.44 5.43
C VAL A 23 21.59 -5.17 5.78
N ALA A 24 22.70 -4.44 5.94
CA ALA A 24 23.98 -5.04 6.32
C ALA A 24 23.91 -5.71 7.70
N VAL A 25 23.39 -5.00 8.71
CA VAL A 25 23.22 -5.53 10.06
C VAL A 25 22.25 -6.71 10.04
N GLY A 26 21.09 -6.59 9.40
CA GLY A 26 20.11 -7.68 9.29
C GLY A 26 20.70 -8.94 8.67
N LYS A 27 21.52 -8.79 7.62
CA LYS A 27 22.23 -9.91 6.97
C LYS A 27 23.25 -10.57 7.90
N VAL A 28 24.01 -9.78 8.66
CA VAL A 28 24.95 -10.30 9.68
C VAL A 28 24.20 -11.08 10.77
N PHE A 29 23.09 -10.54 11.28
CA PHE A 29 22.28 -11.21 12.28
C PHE A 29 21.63 -12.50 11.77
N LEU A 30 21.20 -12.55 10.50
CA LEU A 30 20.71 -13.78 9.89
C LEU A 30 21.77 -14.88 9.83
N ILE A 31 23.03 -14.51 9.57
CA ILE A 31 24.15 -15.46 9.50
C ILE A 31 24.57 -15.93 10.90
N LEU A 32 24.70 -15.00 11.85
CA LEU A 32 25.22 -15.30 13.19
C LEU A 32 24.16 -15.86 14.15
N PHE A 33 22.89 -15.45 14.01
CA PHE A 33 21.81 -15.75 14.97
C PHE A 33 20.47 -16.05 14.27
N PRO A 34 20.40 -17.05 13.36
CA PRO A 34 19.19 -17.32 12.57
C PRO A 34 17.94 -17.58 13.43
N GLU A 35 18.08 -18.33 14.53
CA GLU A 35 16.95 -18.64 15.44
C GLU A 35 16.40 -17.39 16.16
N ARG A 36 17.25 -16.43 16.52
CA ARG A 36 16.78 -15.17 17.13
C ARG A 36 16.01 -14.33 16.12
N VAL A 37 16.48 -14.26 14.87
CA VAL A 37 15.76 -13.56 13.81
C VAL A 37 14.42 -14.25 13.53
N LYS A 38 14.38 -15.58 13.52
CA LYS A 38 13.13 -16.34 13.42
C LYS A 38 12.13 -15.99 14.51
N GLN A 39 12.56 -15.98 15.77
CA GLN A 39 11.70 -15.59 16.89
C GLN A 39 11.17 -14.16 16.76
N GLN A 40 12.02 -13.21 16.34
CA GLN A 40 11.60 -11.82 16.13
C GLN A 40 10.56 -11.70 15.01
N VAL A 41 10.77 -12.38 13.88
CA VAL A 41 9.82 -12.38 12.74
C VAL A 41 8.50 -13.02 13.14
N LEU A 42 8.52 -14.13 13.88
CA LEU A 42 7.32 -14.76 14.40
C LEU A 42 6.56 -13.84 15.37
N ALA A 43 7.27 -13.11 16.23
CA ALA A 43 6.66 -12.12 17.12
C ALA A 43 6.04 -10.95 16.33
N MET A 44 6.70 -10.48 15.26
CA MET A 44 6.12 -9.46 14.37
C MET A 44 4.88 -9.96 13.62
N ASN A 45 4.84 -11.26 13.30
CA ASN A 45 3.75 -11.89 12.56
C ASN A 45 2.62 -12.42 13.46
N GLN A 46 2.73 -12.34 14.80
CA GLN A 46 1.63 -12.71 15.71
C GLN A 46 0.31 -12.00 15.37
N LYS A 47 0.40 -10.73 14.92
CA LYS A 47 -0.76 -9.93 14.50
C LYS A 47 -1.21 -10.21 13.05
N ASN A 48 -0.43 -10.97 12.29
CA ASN A 48 -0.70 -11.32 10.89
C ASN A 48 -0.28 -12.79 10.63
N PRO A 49 -1.05 -13.78 11.15
CA PRO A 49 -0.64 -15.19 11.22
C PRO A 49 -0.46 -15.86 9.84
N HIS A 50 -0.99 -15.27 8.77
CA HIS A 50 -0.82 -15.77 7.41
C HIS A 50 0.59 -15.52 6.82
N PHE A 51 1.44 -14.77 7.52
CA PHE A 51 2.83 -14.51 7.12
C PHE A 51 3.74 -15.61 7.68
N SER A 52 3.77 -16.76 6.99
CA SER A 52 4.63 -17.90 7.38
C SER A 52 6.11 -17.56 7.29
N TYR A 53 6.91 -17.94 8.28
CA TYR A 53 8.36 -17.71 8.30
C TYR A 53 9.09 -18.14 7.00
N ASP A 54 8.78 -19.32 6.48
CA ASP A 54 9.52 -19.95 5.37
C ASP A 54 9.32 -19.29 4.01
N ASN A 55 8.25 -18.50 3.87
CA ASN A 55 7.89 -17.83 2.61
C ASN A 55 8.52 -16.44 2.46
N TRP A 56 8.98 -15.83 3.57
CA TRP A 56 9.28 -14.39 3.65
C TRP A 56 10.72 -14.13 4.07
N LEU A 57 11.19 -14.70 5.18
CA LEU A 57 12.51 -14.35 5.71
C LEU A 57 13.67 -14.63 4.74
N PRO A 58 13.68 -15.72 3.94
CA PRO A 58 14.77 -15.98 3.00
C PRO A 58 14.95 -14.87 1.96
N THR A 59 13.94 -14.02 1.74
CA THR A 59 14.00 -12.94 0.76
C THR A 59 14.43 -11.61 1.38
N PHE A 60 14.55 -11.54 2.72
CA PHE A 60 14.90 -10.31 3.44
C PHE A 60 16.40 -10.03 3.35
N TYR A 61 16.76 -8.75 3.45
CA TYR A 61 18.15 -8.27 3.42
C TYR A 61 18.96 -8.62 2.15
N GLY A 62 18.28 -9.02 1.08
CA GLY A 62 18.86 -9.10 -0.27
C GLY A 62 18.86 -7.76 -1.01
N MET A 63 19.44 -7.73 -2.20
CA MET A 63 19.48 -6.52 -3.05
C MET A 63 18.09 -6.04 -3.46
N GLN A 64 17.20 -6.96 -3.82
CA GLN A 64 15.83 -6.61 -4.19
C GLN A 64 15.05 -6.02 -3.00
N TYR A 65 15.20 -6.60 -1.81
CA TYR A 65 14.65 -6.05 -0.56
C TYR A 65 15.17 -4.63 -0.29
N PHE A 66 16.48 -4.41 -0.42
CA PHE A 66 17.11 -3.10 -0.22
C PHE A 66 16.43 -2.02 -1.07
N TRP A 67 16.35 -2.25 -2.39
CA TRP A 67 15.76 -1.28 -3.32
C TRP A 67 14.28 -1.04 -3.04
N PHE A 68 13.53 -2.09 -2.70
CA PHE A 68 12.12 -1.96 -2.33
C PHE A 68 11.92 -1.12 -1.07
N VAL A 69 12.63 -1.43 0.02
CA VAL A 69 12.53 -0.68 1.28
C VAL A 69 12.97 0.78 1.10
N LEU A 70 14.03 1.00 0.32
CA LEU A 70 14.50 2.33 0.00
C LEU A 70 13.44 3.15 -0.74
N LYS A 71 12.82 2.56 -1.76
CA LYS A 71 11.72 3.17 -2.52
C LYS A 71 10.56 3.57 -1.61
N VAL A 72 10.10 2.67 -0.75
CA VAL A 72 9.01 2.95 0.20
C VAL A 72 9.40 4.06 1.16
N ARG A 73 10.62 4.06 1.71
CA ARG A 73 11.07 5.12 2.62
C ARG A 73 11.23 6.47 1.95
N TRP A 74 11.68 6.52 0.70
CA TRP A 74 11.75 7.78 -0.06
C TRP A 74 10.36 8.31 -0.41
N GLN A 75 9.41 7.46 -0.81
CA GLN A 75 8.02 7.90 -1.00
C GLN A 75 7.46 8.51 0.29
N ARG A 76 7.67 7.87 1.44
CA ARG A 76 7.23 8.40 2.74
C ARG A 76 7.92 9.71 3.13
N LEU A 77 9.19 9.89 2.76
CA LEU A 77 9.92 11.14 3.01
C LEU A 77 9.29 12.32 2.24
N GLU A 78 8.69 12.06 1.10
CA GLU A 78 8.11 13.05 0.19
C GLU A 78 6.59 13.15 0.27
N ASP A 79 5.98 12.34 1.13
CA ASP A 79 4.55 12.33 1.41
C ASP A 79 4.12 13.66 2.03
N ARG A 80 3.28 14.40 1.30
CA ARG A 80 2.74 15.71 1.72
C ARG A 80 1.31 15.61 2.25
N THR A 81 0.75 14.41 2.32
CA THR A 81 -0.62 14.22 2.78
C THR A 81 -0.67 14.28 4.31
N GLU A 82 -1.68 14.95 4.86
CA GLU A 82 -1.89 15.03 6.31
C GLU A 82 -3.39 15.08 6.60
N PRO A 83 -3.86 14.50 7.72
CA PRO A 83 -5.24 14.67 8.15
C PRO A 83 -5.63 16.15 8.22
N GLY A 84 -6.80 16.51 7.70
CA GLY A 84 -7.29 17.88 7.51
C GLY A 84 -6.83 18.55 6.20
N GLY A 85 -5.74 18.10 5.61
CA GLY A 85 -5.21 18.60 4.34
C GLY A 85 -6.07 18.23 3.13
N LEU A 86 -5.88 18.95 2.01
CA LEU A 86 -6.53 18.61 0.74
C LEU A 86 -6.00 17.26 0.22
N ALA A 87 -6.93 16.39 -0.16
CA ALA A 87 -6.64 15.10 -0.75
C ALA A 87 -6.19 15.28 -2.21
N PRO A 88 -5.03 14.73 -2.62
CA PRO A 88 -4.61 14.81 -4.01
C PRO A 88 -5.65 14.21 -4.98
N ASN A 89 -6.14 15.00 -5.93
CA ASN A 89 -7.02 14.51 -7.00
C ASN A 89 -6.20 13.89 -8.14
N CYS A 90 -5.68 12.69 -7.91
CA CYS A 90 -4.80 12.03 -8.88
C CYS A 90 -5.59 11.41 -10.04
N PRO A 91 -5.01 11.38 -11.26
CA PRO A 91 -5.56 10.60 -12.35
C PRO A 91 -5.46 9.10 -12.05
N VAL A 92 -6.49 8.36 -12.45
CA VAL A 92 -6.60 6.90 -12.36
C VAL A 92 -7.29 6.38 -13.63
N VAL A 93 -7.22 5.08 -13.86
CA VAL A 93 -7.83 4.43 -15.04
C VAL A 93 -8.79 3.35 -14.58
N GLN A 94 -10.03 3.41 -15.08
CA GLN A 94 -11.01 2.36 -14.84
C GLN A 94 -10.63 1.06 -15.57
N LEU A 95 -11.21 -0.07 -15.18
CA LEU A 95 -10.94 -1.36 -15.83
C LEU A 95 -11.38 -1.40 -17.32
N SER A 96 -12.24 -0.47 -17.75
CA SER A 96 -12.60 -0.22 -19.15
C SER A 96 -11.48 0.44 -19.97
N GLY A 97 -10.46 1.01 -19.32
CA GLY A 97 -9.43 1.84 -19.93
C GLY A 97 -9.73 3.34 -19.91
N GLN A 98 -10.93 3.75 -19.46
CA GLN A 98 -11.29 5.16 -19.35
C GLN A 98 -10.48 5.86 -18.24
N ARG A 99 -9.89 7.02 -18.56
CA ARG A 99 -9.22 7.89 -17.59
C ARG A 99 -10.24 8.70 -16.80
N CYS A 100 -10.03 8.81 -15.50
CA CYS A 100 -10.80 9.61 -14.56
C CYS A 100 -9.88 10.06 -13.42
N ASN A 101 -10.42 10.71 -12.40
CA ASN A 101 -9.68 11.10 -11.21
C ASN A 101 -10.32 10.52 -9.95
N ILE A 102 -9.56 10.49 -8.85
CA ILE A 102 -10.05 9.98 -7.55
C ILE A 102 -11.31 10.72 -7.09
N TRP A 103 -11.40 12.04 -7.29
CA TRP A 103 -12.55 12.83 -6.84
C TRP A 103 -13.83 12.53 -7.62
N ASP A 104 -13.74 11.94 -8.82
CA ASP A 104 -14.92 11.54 -9.60
C ASP A 104 -15.73 10.43 -8.91
N PHE A 105 -15.15 9.78 -7.88
CA PHE A 105 -15.80 8.77 -7.05
C PHE A 105 -16.40 9.32 -5.74
N MET A 106 -16.30 10.63 -5.47
CA MET A 106 -16.91 11.26 -4.30
C MET A 106 -18.38 11.58 -4.57
N GLN A 107 -19.30 11.13 -3.71
CA GLN A 107 -20.72 11.42 -3.85
C GLN A 107 -21.22 12.34 -2.73
N GLY A 108 -21.41 13.63 -3.07
CA GLY A 108 -21.89 14.63 -2.12
C GLY A 108 -20.97 14.73 -0.89
N ASN A 109 -21.56 14.64 0.31
CA ASN A 109 -20.81 14.70 1.58
C ASN A 109 -20.51 13.31 2.18
N ARG A 110 -20.62 12.25 1.37
CA ARG A 110 -20.28 10.90 1.83
C ARG A 110 -18.76 10.75 1.93
N PRO A 111 -18.24 10.12 2.99
CA PRO A 111 -16.83 9.79 3.05
C PRO A 111 -16.47 8.78 1.94
N LEU A 112 -15.36 9.02 1.25
CA LEU A 112 -14.78 8.12 0.27
C LEU A 112 -13.58 7.39 0.89
N VAL A 113 -13.69 6.07 1.05
CA VAL A 113 -12.62 5.20 1.51
C VAL A 113 -11.76 4.77 0.32
N LEU A 114 -10.47 5.11 0.37
CA LEU A 114 -9.49 4.65 -0.60
C LEU A 114 -8.70 3.47 -0.05
N ASN A 115 -8.60 2.41 -0.84
CA ASN A 115 -7.83 1.23 -0.51
C ASN A 115 -6.79 0.97 -1.60
N PHE A 116 -5.56 1.40 -1.35
CA PHE A 116 -4.43 1.21 -2.27
C PHE A 116 -3.74 -0.12 -2.00
N GLY A 117 -3.42 -0.87 -3.05
CA GLY A 117 -2.64 -2.10 -2.93
C GLY A 117 -2.47 -2.79 -4.28
N SER A 118 -1.80 -3.94 -4.26
CA SER A 118 -1.70 -4.86 -5.40
C SER A 118 -2.03 -6.28 -4.94
N CYS A 119 -1.85 -7.31 -5.78
CA CYS A 119 -2.08 -8.71 -5.39
C CYS A 119 -1.03 -9.27 -4.41
N THR A 120 -0.52 -8.46 -3.48
CA THR A 120 0.34 -8.91 -2.39
C THR A 120 -0.42 -9.79 -1.40
N PRO A 121 0.25 -10.72 -0.69
CA PRO A 121 -0.44 -11.58 0.26
C PRO A 121 -1.09 -10.76 1.40
N SER A 122 -0.44 -9.70 1.85
CA SER A 122 -0.95 -8.80 2.90
C SER A 122 -2.31 -8.17 2.55
N PHE A 123 -2.43 -7.68 1.32
CA PHE A 123 -3.64 -7.06 0.80
C PHE A 123 -4.74 -8.11 0.63
N LEU A 124 -4.39 -9.24 0.01
CA LEU A 124 -5.34 -10.32 -0.27
C LEU A 124 -5.86 -11.00 1.01
N PHE A 125 -5.03 -11.18 2.04
CA PHE A 125 -5.46 -11.79 3.31
C PHE A 125 -6.45 -10.93 4.08
N LYS A 126 -6.37 -9.61 3.95
CA LYS A 126 -7.30 -8.67 4.60
C LYS A 126 -8.41 -8.20 3.66
N PHE A 127 -8.46 -8.72 2.44
CA PHE A 127 -9.47 -8.36 1.45
C PHE A 127 -10.89 -8.70 1.92
N ASP A 128 -11.09 -9.84 2.59
CA ASP A 128 -12.40 -10.19 3.15
C ASP A 128 -12.82 -9.26 4.30
N GLN A 129 -11.87 -8.74 5.10
CA GLN A 129 -12.17 -7.73 6.12
C GLN A 129 -12.60 -6.41 5.47
N PHE A 130 -11.92 -6.01 4.39
CA PHE A 130 -12.30 -4.82 3.61
C PHE A 130 -13.68 -5.00 2.94
N LYS A 131 -14.00 -6.18 2.40
CA LYS A 131 -15.34 -6.44 1.84
C LYS A 131 -16.44 -6.28 2.90
N ARG A 132 -16.25 -6.83 4.10
CA ARG A 132 -17.21 -6.63 5.20
C ARG A 132 -17.39 -5.15 5.53
N LEU A 133 -16.31 -4.38 5.53
CA LEU A 133 -16.38 -2.92 5.71
C LEU A 133 -17.21 -2.25 4.60
N VAL A 134 -17.07 -2.66 3.34
CA VAL A 134 -17.92 -2.16 2.24
C VAL A 134 -19.38 -2.52 2.50
N GLU A 135 -19.66 -3.77 2.89
CA GLU A 135 -21.02 -4.25 3.14
C GLU A 135 -21.72 -3.50 4.27
N ASP A 136 -21.00 -3.23 5.36
CA ASP A 136 -21.55 -2.58 6.55
C ASP A 136 -21.83 -1.08 6.34
N PHE A 137 -21.08 -0.41 5.47
CA PHE A 137 -21.12 1.06 5.32
C PHE A 137 -21.48 1.54 3.92
N CYS A 138 -21.80 0.68 2.95
CA CYS A 138 -22.13 1.11 1.57
C CYS A 138 -23.31 2.08 1.50
N SER A 139 -24.24 2.02 2.45
CA SER A 139 -25.36 2.95 2.56
C SER A 139 -24.93 4.37 2.93
N THR A 140 -23.71 4.56 3.45
CA THR A 140 -23.26 5.81 4.07
C THR A 140 -21.89 6.31 3.63
N ALA A 141 -21.05 5.43 3.09
CA ALA A 141 -19.70 5.70 2.62
C ALA A 141 -19.49 5.10 1.23
N ASP A 142 -18.65 5.75 0.44
CA ASP A 142 -18.21 5.26 -0.86
C ASP A 142 -16.85 4.56 -0.71
N PHE A 143 -16.58 3.60 -1.57
CA PHE A 143 -15.37 2.78 -1.49
C PHE A 143 -14.71 2.69 -2.86
N LEU A 144 -13.39 2.79 -2.89
CA LEU A 144 -12.59 2.70 -4.10
C LEU A 144 -11.32 1.91 -3.83
N ILE A 145 -11.10 0.84 -4.60
CA ILE A 145 -9.81 0.15 -4.64
C ILE A 145 -8.98 0.76 -5.76
N ILE A 146 -7.76 1.16 -5.44
CA ILE A 146 -6.78 1.66 -6.41
C ILE A 146 -5.65 0.65 -6.50
N TYR A 147 -5.63 -0.08 -7.61
CA TYR A 147 -4.57 -1.03 -7.92
C TYR A 147 -3.30 -0.28 -8.33
N ILE A 148 -2.26 -0.40 -7.51
CA ILE A 148 -0.97 0.25 -7.74
C ILE A 148 0.03 -0.72 -8.37
N GLU A 149 1.28 -0.30 -8.52
CA GLU A 149 2.35 -1.21 -8.93
C GLU A 149 2.51 -2.40 -7.98
N GLU A 150 2.99 -3.53 -8.51
CA GLU A 150 3.24 -4.72 -7.68
C GLU A 150 4.31 -4.45 -6.63
N ALA A 151 3.94 -4.52 -5.35
CA ALA A 151 4.93 -4.40 -4.30
C ALA A 151 5.88 -5.63 -4.26
N HIS A 152 5.39 -6.78 -4.73
CA HIS A 152 6.12 -8.06 -4.72
C HIS A 152 6.17 -8.73 -6.10
N ALA A 153 6.52 -7.97 -7.14
CA ALA A 153 6.64 -8.48 -8.51
C ALA A 153 7.58 -9.69 -8.61
N SER A 154 7.25 -10.67 -9.45
CA SER A 154 8.00 -11.93 -9.59
C SER A 154 9.39 -11.78 -10.23
N ASP A 155 9.61 -10.69 -10.96
CA ASP A 155 10.91 -10.25 -11.49
C ASP A 155 11.63 -9.23 -10.56
N GLY A 156 11.05 -8.95 -9.39
CA GLY A 156 11.59 -8.08 -8.35
C GLY A 156 11.65 -8.79 -6.99
N TRP A 157 11.30 -8.09 -5.91
CA TRP A 157 11.30 -8.66 -4.56
C TRP A 157 10.00 -9.42 -4.25
N ALA A 158 9.94 -10.70 -4.59
CA ALA A 158 8.76 -11.55 -4.38
C ALA A 158 8.88 -12.49 -3.17
N PHE A 159 7.73 -12.96 -2.67
CA PHE A 159 7.64 -14.05 -1.69
C PHE A 159 7.32 -15.38 -2.37
N LYS A 160 7.64 -16.49 -1.71
CA LYS A 160 7.43 -17.84 -2.28
C LYS A 160 5.97 -18.17 -2.59
N ASN A 161 5.03 -17.61 -1.82
CA ASN A 161 3.59 -17.84 -1.96
C ASN A 161 2.87 -16.69 -2.67
N ASN A 162 3.59 -15.82 -3.37
CA ASN A 162 2.97 -14.67 -4.02
C ASN A 162 2.26 -15.08 -5.32
N VAL A 163 1.25 -14.31 -5.71
CA VAL A 163 0.70 -14.41 -7.07
C VAL A 163 1.81 -14.04 -8.06
N ASN A 164 2.02 -14.88 -9.07
CA ASN A 164 3.11 -14.68 -10.03
C ASN A 164 2.77 -13.58 -11.05
N ILE A 165 2.94 -12.32 -10.63
CA ILE A 165 2.73 -11.14 -11.45
C ILE A 165 4.07 -10.43 -11.62
N ARG A 166 4.48 -10.17 -12.86
CA ARG A 166 5.69 -9.40 -13.16
C ARG A 166 5.43 -7.91 -13.02
N THR A 167 6.50 -7.12 -12.94
CA THR A 167 6.42 -5.67 -12.98
C THR A 167 5.68 -5.22 -14.24
N HIS A 168 4.61 -4.44 -14.08
CA HIS A 168 3.82 -3.92 -15.20
C HIS A 168 4.69 -3.06 -16.13
N ARG A 169 4.77 -3.42 -17.40
CA ARG A 169 5.54 -2.66 -18.42
C ARG A 169 4.67 -1.63 -19.12
N ASN A 170 3.36 -1.85 -19.13
CA ASN A 170 2.38 -0.98 -19.74
C ASN A 170 1.05 -1.06 -18.96
N LEU A 171 0.09 -0.20 -19.34
CA LEU A 171 -1.20 -0.12 -18.69
C LEU A 171 -2.03 -1.41 -18.80
N GLN A 172 -1.93 -2.15 -19.91
CA GLN A 172 -2.67 -3.40 -20.07
C GLN A 172 -2.20 -4.47 -19.09
N ASP A 173 -0.89 -4.57 -18.84
CA ASP A 173 -0.35 -5.49 -17.83
C ASP A 173 -0.97 -5.20 -16.46
N ARG A 174 -1.05 -3.92 -16.09
CA ARG A 174 -1.65 -3.48 -14.82
C ARG A 174 -3.15 -3.73 -14.75
N LEU A 175 -3.88 -3.45 -15.83
CA LEU A 175 -5.32 -3.75 -15.92
C LEU A 175 -5.58 -5.25 -15.80
N GLN A 176 -4.75 -6.09 -16.42
CA GLN A 176 -4.88 -7.53 -16.35
C GLN A 176 -4.59 -8.06 -14.93
N ALA A 177 -3.57 -7.53 -14.25
CA ALA A 177 -3.30 -7.83 -12.85
C ALA A 177 -4.45 -7.38 -11.93
N ALA A 178 -4.97 -6.17 -12.12
CA ALA A 178 -6.09 -5.65 -11.34
C ALA A 178 -7.38 -6.46 -11.51
N ARG A 179 -7.60 -7.06 -12.70
CA ARG A 179 -8.74 -7.94 -12.95
C ARG A 179 -8.72 -9.22 -12.10
N LEU A 180 -7.56 -9.65 -11.60
CA LEU A 180 -7.49 -10.78 -10.65
C LEU A 180 -8.20 -10.47 -9.33
N LEU A 181 -8.36 -9.20 -8.97
CA LEU A 181 -9.16 -8.82 -7.80
C LEU A 181 -10.67 -9.06 -8.04
N LEU A 182 -11.14 -9.12 -9.28
CA LEU A 182 -12.56 -9.34 -9.57
C LEU A 182 -13.01 -10.74 -9.14
N ASP A 183 -12.14 -11.74 -9.21
CA ASP A 183 -12.38 -13.10 -8.72
C ASP A 183 -12.70 -13.12 -7.21
N ARG A 184 -12.29 -12.08 -6.48
CA ARG A 184 -12.54 -11.91 -5.04
C ARG A 184 -13.82 -11.14 -4.72
N THR A 185 -14.57 -10.67 -5.73
CA THR A 185 -15.84 -9.94 -5.62
C THR A 185 -15.78 -8.68 -4.71
N PRO A 186 -14.99 -7.64 -5.06
CA PRO A 186 -14.71 -6.47 -4.20
C PRO A 186 -15.90 -5.65 -3.70
N ARG A 187 -17.10 -5.80 -4.28
CA ARG A 187 -18.33 -4.99 -4.00
C ARG A 187 -18.17 -3.46 -4.10
N CYS A 188 -17.04 -2.97 -4.60
CA CYS A 188 -16.81 -1.57 -4.90
C CYS A 188 -16.03 -1.42 -6.23
N PRO A 189 -16.01 -0.23 -6.85
CA PRO A 189 -15.18 0.04 -8.00
C PRO A 189 -13.70 -0.28 -7.75
N VAL A 190 -13.07 -0.87 -8.77
CA VAL A 190 -11.62 -1.07 -8.86
C VAL A 190 -11.11 -0.20 -10.01
N VAL A 191 -10.14 0.63 -9.72
CA VAL A 191 -9.38 1.41 -10.72
C VAL A 191 -7.91 1.06 -10.59
N VAL A 192 -7.11 1.43 -11.58
CA VAL A 192 -5.67 1.28 -11.55
C VAL A 192 -5.01 2.66 -11.53
N ASP A 193 -3.88 2.77 -10.84
CA ASP A 193 -3.03 3.94 -10.90
C ASP A 193 -2.41 4.08 -12.30
N THR A 194 -1.99 5.28 -12.69
CA THR A 194 -1.32 5.50 -13.97
C THR A 194 0.05 4.83 -13.99
N MET A 195 0.62 4.60 -15.18
CA MET A 195 1.95 3.98 -15.29
C MET A 195 3.07 4.83 -14.68
N GLU A 196 2.85 6.15 -14.54
CA GLU A 196 3.71 7.08 -13.82
C GLU A 196 3.63 6.92 -12.29
N ASN A 197 2.71 6.09 -11.79
CA ASN A 197 2.44 5.83 -10.38
C ASN A 197 2.08 7.10 -9.58
N GLU A 198 1.32 8.01 -10.20
CA GLU A 198 1.08 9.33 -9.62
C GLU A 198 0.29 9.24 -8.30
N SER A 199 -0.79 8.46 -8.25
CA SER A 199 -1.56 8.33 -7.01
C SER A 199 -0.78 7.57 -5.94
N ASN A 200 -0.06 6.52 -6.30
CA ASN A 200 0.83 5.79 -5.39
C ASN A 200 1.88 6.72 -4.77
N TRP A 201 2.52 7.59 -5.57
CA TRP A 201 3.54 8.50 -5.07
C TRP A 201 2.94 9.62 -4.19
N ARG A 202 1.83 10.25 -4.63
CA ARG A 202 1.22 11.35 -3.88
C ARG A 202 0.60 10.91 -2.55
N TYR A 203 0.09 9.68 -2.47
CA TYR A 203 -0.45 9.10 -1.22
C TYR A 203 0.58 8.25 -0.45
N ALA A 204 1.82 8.13 -0.97
CA ALA A 204 2.86 7.23 -0.46
C ALA A 204 2.28 5.85 -0.08
N ALA A 205 1.61 5.24 -1.07
CA ALA A 205 0.66 4.16 -0.85
C ALA A 205 1.29 2.76 -0.78
N LEU A 206 2.54 2.59 -1.25
CA LEU A 206 3.23 1.31 -1.15
C LEU A 206 3.47 0.86 0.31
N PRO A 207 3.45 -0.45 0.58
CA PRO A 207 2.97 -1.52 -0.32
C PRO A 207 1.44 -1.51 -0.47
N GLU A 208 0.76 -1.03 0.56
CA GLU A 208 -0.68 -0.83 0.62
C GLU A 208 -0.99 0.23 1.69
N ARG A 209 -2.12 0.94 1.52
CA ARG A 209 -2.51 2.03 2.42
C ARG A 209 -4.00 2.35 2.32
N LEU A 210 -4.57 2.73 3.47
CA LEU A 210 -5.97 3.17 3.58
C LEU A 210 -6.02 4.69 3.77
N TYR A 211 -7.00 5.33 3.14
CA TYR A 211 -7.37 6.72 3.41
C TYR A 211 -8.89 6.82 3.52
N VAL A 212 -9.37 7.79 4.30
CA VAL A 212 -10.76 8.24 4.26
C VAL A 212 -10.76 9.71 3.88
N LEU A 213 -11.46 10.03 2.80
CA LEU A 213 -11.63 11.38 2.31
C LEU A 213 -13.05 11.86 2.60
N ARG A 214 -13.24 13.15 2.87
CA ARG A 214 -14.55 13.78 2.96
C ARG A 214 -14.43 15.23 2.51
N GLU A 215 -15.31 15.68 1.62
CA GLU A 215 -15.30 17.05 1.06
C GLU A 215 -13.91 17.44 0.48
N GLY A 216 -13.27 16.52 -0.24
CA GLY A 216 -11.94 16.74 -0.83
C GLY A 216 -10.79 16.83 0.18
N ARG A 217 -11.03 16.58 1.47
CA ARG A 217 -10.02 16.58 2.54
C ARG A 217 -9.76 15.19 3.09
N ILE A 218 -8.56 14.99 3.62
CA ILE A 218 -8.15 13.74 4.25
C ILE A 218 -8.68 13.72 5.68
N LEU A 219 -9.68 12.88 5.96
CA LEU A 219 -10.17 12.66 7.31
C LEU A 219 -9.28 11.66 8.07
N TYR A 220 -8.85 10.60 7.38
CA TYR A 220 -8.00 9.57 7.94
C TYR A 220 -6.90 9.18 6.96
N LYS A 221 -5.71 8.94 7.51
CA LYS A 221 -4.51 8.49 6.81
C LYS A 221 -3.95 7.28 7.54
N GLY A 222 -4.06 6.11 6.92
CA GLY A 222 -3.54 4.87 7.47
C GLY A 222 -2.01 4.86 7.52
N LYS A 223 -1.48 4.11 8.47
CA LYS A 223 -0.06 3.77 8.48
C LYS A 223 0.23 2.84 7.30
N SER A 224 1.45 2.92 6.77
CA SER A 224 1.84 2.10 5.62
C SER A 224 1.97 0.63 6.03
N GLY A 225 1.48 -0.25 5.15
CA GLY A 225 1.52 -1.69 5.31
C GLY A 225 2.94 -2.30 5.19
N PRO A 226 3.05 -3.64 5.25
CA PRO A 226 1.93 -4.58 5.39
C PRO A 226 1.43 -4.73 6.83
N TRP A 227 2.30 -4.52 7.82
CA TRP A 227 1.96 -4.78 9.23
C TRP A 227 0.92 -3.83 9.82
N ASN A 228 0.81 -2.60 9.28
CA ASN A 228 -0.14 -1.59 9.78
C ASN A 228 -1.36 -1.39 8.87
N TYR A 229 -1.59 -2.29 7.91
CA TYR A 229 -2.80 -2.26 7.10
C TYR A 229 -3.98 -2.81 7.93
N HIS A 230 -4.82 -1.93 8.48
CA HIS A 230 -5.91 -2.31 9.38
C HIS A 230 -7.25 -1.72 8.93
N PRO A 231 -8.08 -2.48 8.19
CA PRO A 231 -9.44 -2.04 7.83
C PRO A 231 -10.32 -1.65 9.03
N GLU A 232 -10.07 -2.24 10.21
CA GLU A 232 -10.79 -1.88 11.44
C GLU A 232 -10.53 -0.44 11.91
N GLU A 233 -9.37 0.16 11.61
CA GLU A 233 -9.15 1.58 11.91
C GLU A 233 -10.08 2.47 11.06
N VAL A 234 -10.38 2.05 9.82
CA VAL A 234 -11.36 2.74 8.96
C VAL A 234 -12.77 2.55 9.49
N ARG A 235 -13.14 1.34 9.96
CA ARG A 235 -14.42 1.09 10.63
C ARG A 235 -14.64 2.09 11.77
N ALA A 236 -13.67 2.21 12.68
CA ALA A 236 -13.77 3.12 13.82
C ALA A 236 -13.91 4.60 13.40
N VAL A 237 -13.32 4.99 12.27
CA VAL A 237 -13.52 6.34 11.68
C VAL A 237 -14.93 6.49 11.16
N LEU A 238 -15.44 5.51 10.41
CA LEU A 238 -16.80 5.56 9.84
C LEU A 238 -17.87 5.53 10.94
N GLU A 239 -17.74 4.71 11.98
CA GLU A 239 -18.67 4.65 13.10
C GLU A 239 -18.83 6.02 13.79
N LYS A 240 -17.71 6.74 13.98
CA LYS A 240 -17.71 8.09 14.57
C LYS A 240 -18.38 9.17 13.71
N LEU A 241 -18.54 8.93 12.41
CA LEU A 241 -19.27 9.85 11.53
C LEU A 241 -20.79 9.64 11.59
N HIS A 242 -21.22 8.50 12.13
CA HIS A 242 -22.62 8.11 12.26
C HIS A 242 -23.21 8.33 13.65
N SER A 243 -22.35 8.53 14.66
CA SER A 243 -22.72 8.95 16.00
C SER A 243 -23.01 10.44 16.08
#